data_AF-A0A940KN82-F1
#
_entry.id   AF-A0A940KN82-F1
#
_cell.length_a   1.000
_cell.length_b   1.000
_cell.length_c   1.000
_cell.angle_alpha   90.00
_cell.angle_beta   90.00
_cell.angle_gamma   90.00
#
_symmetry.space_group_name_H-M   'P 1'
#
loop_
_entity.id
_entity.type
_entity.pdbx_description
1 polymer ?
#
loop_
_entity_poly.entity_id
_entity_poly.type
_entity_poly.pdbx_seq_one_letter_code
_entity_poly.pdbx_strand_id
1 'polypeptide(L)'
;MGELTFKSWQRSGWFENTAENPLEKKDGRLQKTISITLQDTNIDEPPETGKTVITLLAPEDVVELKKDSIKHMAPAPFTADAETTKLVHIDFWEPGLPWRFTPEININENQVRPWIVLLTGTATEIQLKGDYVNVQDQVLLDHDLRYSY
;
A
#
# COMPACT_ATOMS: atom_id res chain seq x y z
N MET A 1 -13.47 7.32 29.72
CA MET A 1 -13.73 7.44 28.27
C MET A 1 -12.42 7.17 27.56
N GLY A 2 -12.40 6.22 26.62
CA GLY A 2 -11.20 5.94 25.81
C GLY A 2 -11.10 6.95 24.66
N GLU A 3 -9.93 7.54 24.48
CA GLU A 3 -9.64 8.44 23.37
C GLU A 3 -9.48 7.62 22.08
N LEU A 4 -10.28 7.92 21.05
CA LEU A 4 -10.16 7.31 19.73
C LEU A 4 -9.19 8.15 18.90
N THR A 5 -7.95 7.68 18.75
CA THR A 5 -6.98 8.31 17.86
C THR A 5 -7.12 7.73 16.45
N PHE A 6 -7.56 8.54 15.49
CA PHE A 6 -7.47 8.19 14.08
C PHE A 6 -5.99 8.18 13.66
N LYS A 7 -5.50 7.01 13.26
CA LYS A 7 -4.16 6.86 12.66
C LYS A 7 -4.33 6.86 11.15
N SER A 8 -4.34 8.04 10.54
CA SER A 8 -4.22 8.17 9.09
C SER A 8 -2.85 7.64 8.66
N TRP A 9 -2.81 6.84 7.60
CA TRP A 9 -1.58 6.39 6.94
C TRP A 9 -0.60 5.65 7.88
N GLN A 10 -0.66 4.31 7.86
CA GLN A 10 0.34 3.48 8.53
C GLN A 10 1.23 2.81 7.48
N ARG A 11 2.55 2.91 7.66
CA ARG A 11 3.53 2.19 6.87
C ARG A 11 4.63 1.69 7.79
N SER A 12 5.18 0.51 7.52
CA SER A 12 6.24 -0.05 8.37
C SER A 12 7.48 0.87 8.39
N GLY A 13 8.21 0.90 9.50
CA GLY A 13 9.48 1.64 9.63
C GLY A 13 10.55 1.26 8.60
N TRP A 14 10.39 0.13 7.89
CA TRP A 14 11.16 -0.20 6.70
C TRP A 14 11.14 0.89 5.62
N PHE A 15 10.13 1.77 5.60
CA PHE A 15 10.03 2.88 4.64
C PHE A 15 10.48 4.23 5.20
N GLU A 16 11.00 4.27 6.44
CA GLU A 16 11.65 5.46 6.96
C GLU A 16 12.93 5.73 6.19
N ASN A 17 13.06 6.97 5.71
CA ASN A 17 14.24 7.47 5.02
C ASN A 17 15.13 8.21 6.04
N THR A 18 16.27 7.62 6.41
CA THR A 18 17.21 8.23 7.36
C THR A 18 18.60 8.33 6.75
N ALA A 19 19.45 9.20 7.31
CA ALA A 19 20.84 9.32 6.85
C ALA A 19 21.64 8.02 7.00
N GLU A 20 21.31 7.19 7.99
CA GLU A 20 21.97 5.90 8.22
C GLU A 20 21.49 4.82 7.23
N ASN A 21 20.18 4.77 7.01
CA ASN A 21 19.49 3.78 6.18
C ASN A 21 18.67 4.50 5.09
N PRO A 22 19.33 5.13 4.10
CA PRO A 22 18.64 5.91 3.07
C PRO A 22 17.70 5.04 2.24
N LEU A 23 16.57 5.65 1.89
CA LEU A 23 15.57 5.09 0.99
C LEU A 23 15.57 5.90 -0.31
N GLU A 24 15.76 5.21 -1.43
CA GLU A 24 15.88 5.82 -2.75
C GLU A 24 14.92 5.16 -3.74
N LYS A 25 14.44 5.94 -4.71
CA LYS A 25 13.66 5.41 -5.83
C LYS A 25 14.60 5.21 -7.03
N LYS A 26 14.80 3.97 -7.43
CA LYS A 26 15.66 3.58 -8.55
C LYS A 26 14.91 2.61 -9.46
N ASP A 27 14.93 2.89 -10.76
CA ASP A 27 14.27 2.07 -11.79
C ASP A 27 12.78 1.79 -11.48
N GLY A 28 12.08 2.81 -10.97
CA GLY A 28 10.66 2.71 -10.60
C GLY A 28 10.38 2.06 -9.25
N ARG A 29 11.37 1.48 -8.59
CA ARG A 29 11.24 0.72 -7.33
C ARG A 29 11.92 1.43 -6.16
N LEU A 30 11.51 1.09 -4.94
CA LEU A 30 12.17 1.59 -3.74
C LEU A 30 13.33 0.66 -3.35
N GLN A 31 14.49 1.23 -3.08
CA GLN A 31 15.67 0.55 -2.56
C GLN A 31 16.05 1.16 -1.22
N LYS A 32 16.34 0.30 -0.24
CA LYS A 32 16.79 0.72 1.09
C LYS A 32 18.20 0.23 1.33
N THR A 33 19.08 1.14 1.72
CA THR A 33 20.37 0.76 2.29
C THR A 33 20.16 0.38 3.75
N ILE A 34 20.68 -0.77 4.16
CA ILE A 34 20.64 -1.25 5.54
C ILE A 34 22.05 -1.55 6.05
N SER A 35 22.32 -1.18 7.29
CA SER A 35 23.50 -1.62 8.02
C SER A 35 23.27 -3.03 8.57
N ILE A 36 24.21 -3.95 8.32
CA ILE A 36 24.20 -5.32 8.83
C ILE A 36 25.48 -5.52 9.64
N THR A 37 25.33 -6.00 10.86
CA THR A 37 26.45 -6.41 11.72
C THR A 37 26.54 -7.94 11.72
N LEU A 38 27.70 -8.47 11.35
CA LEU A 38 28.00 -9.89 11.34
C LEU A 38 29.00 -10.19 12.46
N GLN A 39 28.74 -11.27 13.20
CA GLN A 39 29.66 -11.81 14.19
C GLN A 39 29.83 -13.29 13.89
N ASP A 40 31.06 -13.72 13.62
CA ASP A 40 31.37 -15.15 13.55
C ASP A 40 31.48 -15.69 14.97
N THR A 41 30.69 -16.70 15.29
CA THR A 41 30.65 -17.30 16.64
C THR A 41 31.75 -18.33 16.86
N ASN A 42 32.51 -18.70 15.82
CA ASN A 42 33.57 -19.70 15.90
C ASN A 42 34.95 -19.08 16.12
N ILE A 43 35.07 -17.75 16.02
CA ILE A 43 36.29 -16.99 16.24
C ILE A 43 36.00 -15.85 17.21
N ASP A 44 36.95 -15.52 18.08
CA ASP A 44 36.82 -14.44 19.06
C ASP A 44 37.24 -13.10 18.43
N GLU A 45 36.60 -12.75 17.33
CA GLU A 45 36.80 -11.48 16.63
C GLU A 45 35.63 -10.53 16.88
N PRO A 46 35.89 -9.20 16.92
CA PRO A 46 34.82 -8.22 17.09
C PRO A 46 33.83 -8.28 15.91
N PRO A 47 32.54 -7.98 16.14
CA PRO A 47 31.56 -7.92 15.06
C PRO A 47 31.94 -6.88 13.99
N GLU A 48 31.80 -7.24 12.72
CA GLU A 48 32.00 -6.33 11.60
C GLU A 48 30.67 -5.77 11.11
N THR A 49 30.63 -4.47 10.81
CA THR A 49 29.44 -3.82 10.25
C THR A 49 29.66 -3.44 8.81
N GLY A 50 28.79 -3.94 7.93
CA GLY A 50 28.73 -3.59 6.52
C GLY A 50 27.40 -2.95 6.14
N LYS A 51 27.32 -2.39 4.93
CA LYS A 51 26.06 -1.91 4.35
C LYS A 51 25.71 -2.74 3.13
N THR A 52 24.41 -2.99 2.96
CA THR A 52 23.87 -3.61 1.74
C THR A 52 22.61 -2.90 1.29
N VAL A 53 22.24 -3.08 0.03
CA VAL A 53 21.03 -2.50 -0.56
C VAL A 53 20.01 -3.61 -0.77
N ILE A 54 18.81 -3.41 -0.25
CA ILE A 54 17.66 -4.27 -0.49
C ILE A 54 16.66 -3.55 -1.40
N THR A 55 16.04 -4.30 -2.31
CA THR A 55 14.93 -3.79 -3.13
C THR A 55 13.61 -4.15 -2.45
N LEU A 56 12.74 -3.17 -2.25
CA LEU A 56 11.43 -3.37 -1.66
C LEU A 56 10.45 -3.86 -2.73
N LEU A 57 9.44 -4.60 -2.27
CA LEU A 57 8.33 -5.04 -3.12
C LEU A 57 7.48 -3.84 -3.55
N ALA A 58 7.02 -3.90 -4.79
CA ALA A 58 6.25 -2.87 -5.46
C ALA A 58 4.93 -3.48 -6.00
N PRO A 59 3.99 -2.67 -6.52
CA PRO A 59 2.65 -3.15 -6.88
C PRO A 59 2.69 -4.24 -7.94
N GLU A 60 3.67 -4.19 -8.84
CA GLU A 60 3.86 -5.19 -9.90
C GLU A 60 4.28 -6.58 -9.38
N ASP A 61 4.75 -6.69 -8.14
CA ASP A 61 5.11 -7.97 -7.52
C ASP A 61 3.92 -8.65 -6.84
N VAL A 62 2.77 -7.97 -6.75
CA VAL A 62 1.57 -8.50 -6.10
C VAL A 62 0.77 -9.33 -7.09
N VAL A 63 0.69 -10.64 -6.84
CA VAL A 63 -0.08 -11.57 -7.68
C VAL A 63 -1.57 -11.49 -7.40
N GLU A 64 -1.96 -11.48 -6.13
CA GLU A 64 -3.37 -11.44 -5.73
C GLU A 64 -3.55 -10.85 -4.33
N LEU A 65 -4.76 -10.37 -4.07
CA LEU A 65 -5.22 -10.02 -2.74
C LEU A 65 -6.07 -11.16 -2.18
N LYS A 66 -5.61 -11.80 -1.11
CA LYS A 66 -6.35 -12.88 -0.45
C LYS A 66 -7.62 -12.32 0.18
N LYS A 67 -8.77 -12.97 -0.05
CA LYS A 67 -10.07 -12.54 0.52
C LYS A 67 -10.02 -12.37 2.04
N ASP A 68 -9.27 -13.21 2.74
CA ASP A 68 -9.13 -13.18 4.19
C ASP A 68 -8.34 -11.95 4.72
N SER A 69 -7.71 -11.15 3.85
CA SER A 69 -7.12 -9.87 4.27
C SER A 69 -8.19 -8.80 4.51
N ILE A 70 -9.39 -8.99 3.99
CA ILE A 70 -10.53 -8.08 4.16
C ILE A 70 -11.14 -8.34 5.54
N LYS A 71 -11.12 -7.31 6.39
CA LYS A 71 -11.74 -7.34 7.71
C LYS A 71 -13.24 -7.08 7.63
N HIS A 72 -13.63 -6.12 6.81
CA HIS A 72 -15.02 -5.69 6.68
C HIS A 72 -15.24 -4.97 5.35
N MET A 73 -16.46 -5.02 4.83
CA MET A 73 -16.86 -4.41 3.57
C MET A 73 -18.28 -3.90 3.72
N ALA A 74 -18.52 -2.65 3.32
CA ALA A 74 -19.85 -2.09 3.24
C ALA A 74 -20.09 -1.50 1.84
N PRO A 75 -21.16 -1.91 1.14
CA PRO A 75 -22.09 -2.98 1.52
C PRO A 75 -21.43 -4.37 1.45
N ALA A 76 -22.02 -5.35 2.14
CA ALA A 76 -21.57 -6.73 2.00
C ALA A 76 -21.77 -7.24 0.55
N PRO A 77 -20.98 -8.23 0.08
CA PRO A 77 -21.17 -8.82 -1.22
C PRO A 77 -22.61 -9.30 -1.46
N PHE A 78 -23.14 -9.05 -2.66
CA PHE A 78 -24.51 -9.43 -3.07
C PHE A 78 -25.65 -8.71 -2.33
N THR A 79 -25.36 -7.59 -1.66
CA THR A 79 -26.42 -6.73 -1.10
C THR A 79 -27.21 -6.07 -2.23
N ALA A 80 -28.54 -6.28 -2.26
CA ALA A 80 -29.40 -5.72 -3.31
C ALA A 80 -29.83 -4.26 -3.03
N ASP A 81 -30.13 -3.93 -1.77
CA ASP A 81 -30.72 -2.64 -1.35
C ASP A 81 -29.75 -1.87 -0.42
N ALA A 82 -28.51 -1.69 -0.86
CA ALA A 82 -27.54 -0.91 -0.11
C ALA A 82 -27.98 0.57 -0.02
N GLU A 83 -27.84 1.19 1.16
CA GLU A 83 -28.17 2.60 1.35
C GLU A 83 -27.32 3.48 0.42
N THR A 84 -27.98 4.19 -0.49
CA THR A 84 -27.31 5.06 -1.48
C THR A 84 -26.73 6.35 -0.87
N THR A 85 -27.02 6.63 0.40
CA THR A 85 -26.51 7.79 1.14
C THR A 85 -25.21 7.50 1.89
N LYS A 86 -24.70 6.27 1.82
CA LYS A 86 -23.45 5.85 2.48
C LYS A 86 -22.36 5.64 1.44
N LEU A 87 -21.11 5.91 1.85
CA LEU A 87 -19.95 5.61 1.03
C LEU A 87 -19.63 4.12 1.10
N VAL A 88 -19.23 3.56 -0.04
CA VAL A 88 -18.69 2.20 -0.12
C VAL A 88 -17.29 2.19 0.47
N HIS A 89 -16.97 1.20 1.29
CA HIS A 89 -15.63 1.06 1.84
C HIS A 89 -15.23 -0.40 2.06
N ILE A 90 -13.92 -0.61 2.12
CA ILE A 90 -13.28 -1.88 2.48
C ILE A 90 -12.29 -1.60 3.61
N ASP A 91 -12.44 -2.34 4.71
CA ASP A 91 -11.50 -2.34 5.82
C ASP A 91 -10.59 -3.57 5.70
N PHE A 92 -9.29 -3.37 5.84
CA PHE A 92 -8.31 -4.46 5.87
C PHE A 92 -7.90 -4.82 7.30
N TRP A 93 -7.54 -6.09 7.53
CA TRP A 93 -6.96 -6.51 8.80
C TRP A 93 -5.62 -5.85 9.08
N GLU A 94 -4.83 -5.68 8.02
CA GLU A 94 -3.54 -5.02 8.03
C GLU A 94 -3.73 -3.54 7.66
N PRO A 95 -3.59 -2.60 8.61
CA PRO A 95 -3.86 -1.18 8.35
C PRO A 95 -2.91 -0.57 7.32
N GLY A 96 -1.69 -1.07 7.21
CA GLY A 96 -0.69 -0.56 6.27
C GLY A 96 -0.80 -1.12 4.86
N LEU A 97 -1.71 -2.06 4.60
CA LEU A 97 -1.82 -2.73 3.31
C LEU A 97 -2.01 -1.76 2.14
N PRO A 98 -2.87 -0.71 2.22
CA PRO A 98 -3.06 0.22 1.10
C PRO A 98 -1.80 0.98 0.67
N TRP A 99 -0.79 1.10 1.55
CA TRP A 99 0.46 1.85 1.29
C TRP A 99 1.70 0.97 1.26
N ARG A 100 1.58 -0.30 1.63
CA ARG A 100 2.72 -1.23 1.79
C ARG A 100 3.60 -1.28 0.54
N PHE A 101 3.00 -1.37 -0.63
CA PHE A 101 3.71 -1.53 -1.90
C PHE A 101 3.84 -0.21 -2.69
N THR A 102 3.46 0.94 -2.13
CA THR A 102 3.55 2.20 -2.88
C THR A 102 4.99 2.54 -3.26
N PRO A 103 5.34 2.75 -4.54
CA PRO A 103 6.70 3.07 -4.97
C PRO A 103 7.03 4.57 -4.81
N GLU A 104 6.60 5.18 -3.70
CA GLU A 104 6.80 6.59 -3.37
C GLU A 104 7.53 6.69 -2.03
N ILE A 105 8.53 7.56 -1.99
CA ILE A 105 9.15 8.01 -0.74
C ILE A 105 8.20 9.02 -0.13
N ASN A 106 7.94 8.93 1.18
CA ASN A 106 7.18 9.97 1.85
C ASN A 106 8.07 11.21 2.03
N ILE A 107 7.92 12.20 1.14
CA ILE A 107 8.74 13.42 1.15
C ILE A 107 8.09 14.52 2.01
N ASN A 108 6.76 14.52 2.17
CA ASN A 108 6.00 15.61 2.79
C ASN A 108 5.15 15.16 4.00
N GLU A 109 5.59 14.09 4.67
CA GLU A 109 5.04 13.48 5.89
C GLU A 109 3.56 13.03 5.86
N ASN A 110 2.72 13.46 4.92
CA ASN A 110 1.27 13.29 5.00
C ASN A 110 0.58 12.84 3.72
N GLN A 111 1.32 12.56 2.65
CA GLN A 111 0.72 12.17 1.37
C GLN A 111 1.54 11.06 0.72
N VAL A 112 1.02 9.84 0.79
CA VAL A 112 1.50 8.69 0.02
C VAL A 112 0.28 8.13 -0.70
N ARG A 113 0.34 8.05 -2.03
CA ARG A 113 -0.78 7.51 -2.79
C ARG A 113 -0.90 6.00 -2.50
N PRO A 114 -2.10 5.48 -2.20
CA PRO A 114 -2.26 4.04 -2.06
C PRO A 114 -1.98 3.33 -3.40
N TRP A 115 -1.45 2.12 -3.35
CA TRP A 115 -1.22 1.32 -4.58
C TRP A 115 -2.47 0.60 -5.07
N ILE A 116 -3.52 0.57 -4.24
CA ILE A 116 -4.85 0.04 -4.55
C ILE A 116 -5.88 1.16 -4.54
N VAL A 117 -6.90 1.01 -5.38
CA VAL A 117 -8.08 1.89 -5.42
C VAL A 117 -9.35 1.05 -5.39
N LEU A 118 -10.38 1.56 -4.71
CA LEU A 118 -11.72 0.98 -4.71
C LEU A 118 -12.54 1.64 -5.82
N LEU A 119 -12.95 0.85 -6.81
CA LEU A 119 -13.84 1.31 -7.87
C LEU A 119 -15.28 0.92 -7.53
N THR A 120 -16.20 1.87 -7.65
CA THR A 120 -17.64 1.68 -7.44
C THR A 120 -18.38 2.22 -8.65
N GLY A 121 -19.31 1.44 -9.19
CA GLY A 121 -20.06 1.77 -10.39
C GLY A 121 -20.92 0.60 -10.85
N THR A 122 -21.67 0.81 -11.92
CA THR A 122 -22.51 -0.21 -12.55
C THR A 122 -21.69 -1.23 -13.35
N ALA A 123 -22.29 -2.38 -13.66
CA ALA A 123 -21.66 -3.41 -14.51
C ALA A 123 -21.40 -2.93 -15.95
N THR A 124 -22.07 -1.86 -16.39
CA THR A 124 -21.79 -1.20 -17.67
C THR A 124 -20.60 -0.28 -17.60
N GLU A 125 -20.43 0.44 -16.48
CA GLU A 125 -19.36 1.41 -16.24
C GLU A 125 -18.01 0.75 -15.96
N ILE A 126 -18.03 -0.35 -15.21
CA ILE A 126 -16.84 -1.08 -14.77
C ILE A 126 -16.94 -2.53 -15.23
N GLN A 127 -15.99 -2.97 -16.05
CA GLN A 127 -15.97 -4.31 -16.62
C GLN A 127 -14.63 -4.99 -16.37
N LEU A 128 -14.65 -6.19 -15.79
CA LEU A 128 -13.46 -7.02 -15.67
C LEU A 128 -13.15 -7.71 -17.00
N LYS A 129 -11.91 -7.58 -17.49
CA LYS A 129 -11.39 -8.19 -18.72
C LYS A 129 -10.07 -8.90 -18.43
N GLY A 130 -10.17 -10.13 -17.91
CA GLY A 130 -9.00 -10.87 -17.43
C GLY A 130 -8.36 -10.12 -16.26
N ASP A 131 -7.08 -9.79 -16.40
CA ASP A 131 -6.28 -9.08 -15.39
C ASP A 131 -6.46 -7.55 -15.44
N TYR A 132 -7.26 -7.05 -16.38
CA TYR A 132 -7.52 -5.63 -16.55
C TYR A 132 -8.95 -5.28 -16.15
N VAL A 133 -9.12 -4.08 -15.58
CA VAL A 133 -10.43 -3.46 -15.39
C VAL A 133 -10.60 -2.39 -16.45
N ASN A 134 -11.64 -2.51 -17.25
CA ASN A 134 -12.07 -1.46 -18.17
C ASN A 134 -13.06 -0.55 -17.44
N VAL A 135 -12.74 0.74 -17.40
CA VAL A 135 -13.60 1.78 -16.81
C VAL A 135 -13.98 2.74 -17.94
N GLN A 136 -15.27 3.06 -18.06
CA GLN A 136 -15.71 3.99 -19.10
C GLN A 136 -15.02 5.36 -18.97
N ASP A 137 -14.67 5.97 -20.11
CA ASP A 137 -13.95 7.24 -20.14
C ASP A 137 -14.68 8.34 -19.35
N GLN A 138 -16.01 8.42 -19.47
CA GLN A 138 -16.81 9.42 -18.75
C GLN A 138 -16.69 9.26 -17.22
N VAL A 139 -16.61 8.03 -16.71
CA VAL A 139 -16.43 7.78 -15.27
C VAL A 139 -15.06 8.30 -14.81
N LEU A 140 -14.01 8.14 -15.61
CA LEU A 140 -12.68 8.65 -15.29
C LEU A 140 -12.58 10.18 -15.44
N LEU A 141 -13.40 10.78 -16.31
CA LEU A 141 -13.53 12.24 -16.41
C LEU A 141 -14.26 12.82 -15.20
N ASP A 142 -15.32 12.17 -14.74
CA ASP A 142 -16.11 12.61 -13.57
C ASP A 142 -15.39 12.29 -12.25
N HIS A 143 -14.59 11.21 -12.23
CA HIS A 143 -13.85 10.71 -11.08
C HIS A 143 -12.39 10.42 -11.45
N ASP A 144 -11.60 11.48 -11.56
CA ASP A 144 -10.17 11.39 -11.89
C ASP A 144 -9.37 10.68 -10.79
N LEU A 145 -8.84 9.49 -11.13
CA LEU A 145 -8.07 8.62 -10.23
C LEU A 145 -6.82 9.29 -9.64
N ARG A 146 -6.34 10.39 -10.25
CA ARG A 146 -5.21 11.16 -9.70
C ARG A 146 -5.55 11.79 -8.35
N TYR A 147 -6.83 11.95 -8.01
CA TYR A 147 -7.32 12.54 -6.76
C TYR A 147 -7.95 11.52 -5.79
N SER A 148 -7.76 10.22 -5.99
CA SER A 148 -8.39 9.16 -5.15
C SER A 148 -7.66 8.87 -3.82
N TYR A 149 -7.16 9.88 -3.09
CA TYR A 149 -6.40 9.70 -1.84
C TYR A 149 -6.90 10.58 -0.68
#